data_AF-A0A1Y1W6T7-F1
#
_entry.id   AF-A0A1Y1W6T7-F1
#
_cell.length_a   1.000
_cell.length_b   1.000
_cell.length_c   1.000
_cell.angle_alpha   90.00
_cell.angle_beta   90.00
_cell.angle_gamma   90.00
#
_symmetry.space_group_name_H-M   'P 1'
#
loop_
_entity.id
_entity.type
_entity.pdbx_description
1 polymer ?
#
loop_
_entity_poly.entity_id
_entity_poly.type
_entity_poly.pdbx_seq_one_letter_code
_entity_poly.pdbx_strand_id
1 'polypeptide(L)'
;MSEADKNQPQQVADEPTERFGDGSNAALDAQAALVMKKSFLDDAIDGIQLGGVTILLLSFFIISILGSSLPIIFPVTKPVYSFVVGIPDFFLGIPGFLVAVWDNLPTSPEAALRLFASMSEAFRQSLHEVPYKECVLFFSWATYLWEANLDVRQRDRLHEVRRPLAISSFVSRQAYLEANAYGLDKSSLELVKNLVSQIQTSLIIAYDAIPWLWNVSGSLLENTTGYSGEIAHSLVFFVAATLISTVLSLPFDMYSTFVVERKHGFNKQTIGLFVSDLVKTLLLTVVLGSPVLALFLWVIGKTGSQFYLYAWALLAVVQLIVIAVYPTFIQPLFNKFDPLPEGELRVAIEALASRLGFPLKKLYVVDGSKRSSHSNAYVFGFFKSKRIVVFDTLISQCTTEEIVAIIGHELGHWKRNHILRMLMAIQIQTFIIFFTFSLFIGEVAMYHSFGFSSTPVLIGFMLFQYLYQPLDSVLSFCTNVLSRTNEFEADAFSKKLGYGEQLRSGLIKLQIENKGNMNPDYLYSAYHYSHPPLVERLNALNDPNVAPKTE
;
A
#
# COMPACT_ATOMS: atom_id res chain seq x y z
N MET A 1 -13.76 7.58 -74.42
CA MET A 1 -12.28 7.54 -74.34
C MET A 1 -11.82 8.94 -74.68
N SER A 2 -11.24 9.78 -73.83
CA SER A 2 -10.34 9.63 -72.68
C SER A 2 -10.52 10.93 -71.86
N GLU A 3 -10.96 10.91 -70.60
CA GLU A 3 -10.12 10.99 -69.40
C GLU A 3 -8.70 11.56 -69.60
N ALA A 4 -8.47 12.78 -69.10
CA ALA A 4 -7.26 13.30 -68.45
C ALA A 4 -7.20 14.82 -68.60
N ASP A 5 -7.62 15.59 -67.58
CA ASP A 5 -6.75 16.59 -66.92
C ASP A 5 -7.50 17.25 -65.74
N LYS A 6 -7.30 16.71 -64.53
CA LYS A 6 -7.61 17.38 -63.26
C LYS A 6 -6.48 17.06 -62.28
N ASN A 7 -5.32 17.66 -62.52
CA ASN A 7 -4.24 17.73 -61.55
C ASN A 7 -4.32 19.04 -60.76
N GLN A 8 -4.95 18.99 -59.59
CA GLN A 8 -4.59 19.84 -58.46
C GLN A 8 -4.64 18.96 -57.21
N PRO A 9 -3.52 18.76 -56.49
CA PRO A 9 -3.58 18.16 -55.17
C PRO A 9 -4.28 19.14 -54.23
N GLN A 10 -5.44 18.74 -53.72
CA GLN A 10 -6.04 19.34 -52.53
C GLN A 10 -4.97 19.34 -51.43
N GLN A 11 -4.58 20.53 -50.98
CA GLN A 11 -3.86 20.72 -49.73
C GLN A 11 -4.68 20.05 -48.63
N VAL A 12 -4.16 18.94 -48.10
CA VAL A 12 -4.59 18.40 -46.82
C VAL A 12 -4.25 19.48 -45.80
N ALA A 13 -5.28 20.09 -45.24
CA ALA A 13 -5.14 21.05 -44.16
C ALA A 13 -4.46 20.33 -42.99
N ASP A 14 -3.26 20.80 -42.62
CA ASP A 14 -2.65 20.46 -41.33
C ASP A 14 -3.65 20.81 -40.23
N GLU A 15 -4.06 19.81 -39.45
CA GLU A 15 -4.75 20.05 -38.18
C GLU A 15 -3.89 20.99 -37.33
N PRO A 16 -4.48 22.01 -36.67
CA PRO A 16 -3.71 22.90 -35.83
C PRO A 16 -3.23 22.10 -34.63
N THR A 17 -1.95 21.73 -34.60
CA THR A 17 -1.27 21.29 -33.39
C THR A 17 -1.44 22.38 -32.34
N GLU A 18 -2.36 22.18 -31.40
CA GLU A 18 -2.50 23.04 -30.23
C GLU A 18 -1.10 23.18 -29.59
N ARG A 19 -0.64 24.41 -29.43
CA ARG A 19 0.73 24.68 -28.97
C ARG A 19 0.73 24.67 -27.45
N PHE A 20 1.27 23.62 -26.85
CA PHE A 20 1.27 23.42 -25.40
C PHE A 20 2.52 24.02 -24.71
N GLY A 21 2.73 25.34 -24.84
CA GLY A 21 3.68 26.13 -24.03
C GLY A 21 5.19 26.05 -24.38
N ASP A 22 5.95 27.00 -23.83
CA ASP A 22 7.42 27.20 -23.79
C ASP A 22 8.26 26.91 -25.07
N GLY A 23 7.77 27.33 -26.23
CA GLY A 23 8.54 27.33 -27.49
C GLY A 23 8.40 26.04 -28.31
N SER A 24 8.67 26.14 -29.62
CA SER A 24 8.39 25.06 -30.58
C SER A 24 9.33 23.87 -30.41
N ASN A 25 8.79 22.71 -30.02
CA ASN A 25 9.49 21.44 -30.10
C ASN A 25 8.48 20.33 -30.45
N ALA A 26 8.48 19.92 -31.72
CA ALA A 26 7.53 18.94 -32.25
C ALA A 26 7.56 17.60 -31.51
N ALA A 27 8.72 17.17 -30.98
CA ALA A 27 8.81 15.93 -30.20
C ALA A 27 8.14 16.07 -28.83
N LEU A 28 8.27 17.22 -28.18
CA LEU A 28 7.60 17.50 -26.91
C LEU A 28 6.10 17.70 -27.09
N ASP A 29 5.67 18.27 -28.21
CA ASP A 29 4.26 18.42 -28.54
C ASP A 29 3.61 17.06 -28.88
N ALA A 30 4.33 16.17 -29.57
CA ALA A 30 3.90 14.78 -29.76
C ALA A 30 3.81 14.01 -28.43
N GLN A 31 4.77 14.21 -27.52
CA GLN A 31 4.71 13.60 -26.19
C GLN A 31 3.57 14.17 -25.33
N ALA A 32 3.33 15.48 -25.40
CA ALA A 32 2.18 16.10 -24.76
C ALA A 32 0.86 15.54 -25.31
N ALA A 33 0.76 15.36 -26.63
CA ALA A 33 -0.38 14.71 -27.26
C ALA A 33 -0.60 13.27 -26.75
N LEU A 34 0.47 12.49 -26.55
CA LEU A 34 0.39 11.17 -25.92
C LEU A 34 -0.11 11.24 -24.47
N VAL A 35 0.37 12.20 -23.70
CA VAL A 35 -0.07 12.40 -22.30
C VAL A 35 -1.53 12.84 -22.23
N MET A 36 -2.01 13.69 -23.14
CA MET A 36 -3.41 14.12 -23.13
C MET A 36 -4.37 13.09 -23.71
N LYS A 37 -3.87 12.16 -24.53
CA LYS A 37 -4.70 11.16 -25.18
C LYS A 37 -5.36 10.27 -24.13
N LYS A 38 -6.65 10.48 -23.92
CA LYS A 38 -7.52 9.51 -23.27
C LYS A 38 -7.69 8.29 -24.19
N SER A 39 -7.45 7.13 -23.63
CA SER A 39 -7.54 5.81 -24.24
C SER A 39 -8.89 5.18 -23.95
N PHE A 40 -9.22 4.08 -24.64
CA PHE A 40 -10.38 3.25 -24.28
C PHE A 40 -10.36 2.83 -22.81
N LEU A 41 -9.18 2.65 -22.22
CA LEU A 41 -9.08 2.33 -20.80
C LEU A 41 -9.59 3.48 -19.94
N ASP A 42 -9.30 4.74 -20.31
CA ASP A 42 -9.80 5.92 -19.61
C ASP A 42 -11.33 5.99 -19.68
N ASP A 43 -11.90 5.78 -20.87
CA ASP A 43 -13.36 5.75 -21.06
C ASP A 43 -14.01 4.57 -20.31
N ALA A 44 -13.35 3.41 -20.29
CA ALA A 44 -13.81 2.23 -19.57
C ALA A 44 -13.74 2.41 -18.05
N ILE A 45 -12.70 3.07 -17.55
CA ILE A 45 -12.53 3.38 -16.13
C ILE A 45 -13.60 4.39 -15.69
N ASP A 46 -13.77 5.49 -16.43
CA ASP A 46 -14.80 6.50 -16.17
C ASP A 46 -16.19 5.85 -16.22
N GLY A 47 -16.42 4.96 -17.18
CA GLY A 47 -17.64 4.17 -17.32
C GLY A 47 -17.87 3.17 -16.19
N ILE A 48 -16.84 2.48 -15.69
CA ILE A 48 -16.93 1.55 -14.54
C ILE A 48 -17.18 2.32 -13.25
N GLN A 49 -16.57 3.50 -13.07
CA GLN A 49 -16.82 4.32 -11.88
C GLN A 49 -18.21 4.93 -11.88
N LEU A 50 -18.58 5.59 -12.98
CA LEU A 50 -19.91 6.15 -13.13
C LEU A 50 -20.96 5.04 -13.07
N GLY A 51 -20.72 3.91 -13.73
CA GLY A 51 -21.54 2.72 -13.67
C GLY A 51 -21.62 2.12 -12.28
N GLY A 52 -20.51 2.03 -11.54
CA GLY A 52 -20.47 1.52 -10.16
C GLY A 52 -21.22 2.40 -9.19
N VAL A 53 -20.99 3.72 -9.22
CA VAL A 53 -21.74 4.70 -8.42
C VAL A 53 -23.21 4.70 -8.81
N THR A 54 -23.52 4.64 -10.11
CA THR A 54 -24.91 4.58 -10.61
C THR A 54 -25.58 3.28 -10.21
N ILE A 55 -24.90 2.13 -10.29
CA ILE A 55 -25.41 0.85 -9.80
C ILE A 55 -25.63 0.94 -8.30
N LEU A 56 -24.74 1.55 -7.53
CA LEU A 56 -24.89 1.68 -6.08
C LEU A 56 -26.11 2.55 -5.73
N LEU A 57 -26.27 3.70 -6.39
CA LEU A 57 -27.43 4.59 -6.25
C LEU A 57 -28.72 3.94 -6.75
N LEU A 58 -28.69 3.27 -7.91
CA LEU A 58 -29.80 2.52 -8.46
C LEU A 58 -30.14 1.30 -7.61
N SER A 59 -29.17 0.67 -6.96
CA SER A 59 -29.41 -0.43 -6.02
C SER A 59 -30.20 0.09 -4.84
N PHE A 60 -29.81 1.22 -4.24
CA PHE A 60 -30.60 1.86 -3.20
C PHE A 60 -32.01 2.23 -3.68
N PHE A 61 -32.15 2.77 -4.90
CA PHE A 61 -33.43 3.14 -5.47
C PHE A 61 -34.33 1.93 -5.81
N ILE A 62 -33.78 0.90 -6.45
CA ILE A 62 -34.45 -0.35 -6.83
C ILE A 62 -34.82 -1.15 -5.57
N ILE A 63 -33.96 -1.20 -4.56
CA ILE A 63 -34.28 -1.81 -3.25
C ILE A 63 -35.41 -1.04 -2.58
N SER A 64 -35.42 0.30 -2.67
CA SER A 64 -36.49 1.14 -2.14
C SER A 64 -37.84 0.97 -2.87
N ILE A 65 -37.83 0.63 -4.17
CA ILE A 65 -39.04 0.47 -4.99
C ILE A 65 -39.54 -0.97 -5.01
N LEU A 66 -38.67 -1.95 -5.28
CA LEU A 66 -39.04 -3.36 -5.42
C LEU A 66 -39.12 -4.08 -4.08
N GLY A 67 -38.48 -3.54 -3.03
CA GLY A 67 -38.52 -4.11 -1.68
C GLY A 67 -38.25 -5.61 -1.68
N SER A 68 -39.05 -6.36 -0.92
CA SER A 68 -38.92 -7.83 -0.76
C SER A 68 -39.10 -8.63 -2.05
N SER A 69 -39.52 -8.00 -3.14
CA SER A 69 -39.69 -8.65 -4.43
C SER A 69 -38.39 -8.70 -5.23
N LEU A 70 -37.38 -7.89 -4.90
CA LEU A 70 -36.12 -7.84 -5.64
C LEU A 70 -35.36 -9.19 -5.71
N PRO A 71 -35.18 -9.94 -4.59
CA PRO A 71 -34.52 -11.24 -4.63
C PRO A 71 -35.33 -12.33 -5.32
N ILE A 72 -36.66 -12.14 -5.39
CA ILE A 72 -37.59 -13.08 -6.03
C ILE A 72 -37.47 -12.95 -7.54
N ILE A 73 -37.32 -11.73 -8.04
CA ILE A 73 -37.20 -11.43 -9.47
C ILE A 73 -35.76 -11.66 -9.96
N PHE A 74 -34.76 -11.28 -9.17
CA PHE A 74 -33.34 -11.44 -9.49
C PHE A 74 -32.60 -12.16 -8.35
N PRO A 75 -32.48 -13.50 -8.38
CA PRO A 75 -31.87 -14.26 -7.28
C PRO A 75 -30.43 -13.86 -6.95
N VAL A 76 -29.68 -13.36 -7.96
CA VAL A 76 -28.30 -12.89 -7.80
C VAL A 76 -28.19 -11.64 -6.92
N THR A 77 -29.26 -10.84 -6.78
CA THR A 77 -29.26 -9.64 -5.93
C THR A 77 -29.63 -9.94 -4.49
N LYS A 78 -29.97 -11.20 -4.15
CA LYS A 78 -30.34 -11.61 -2.79
C LYS A 78 -29.29 -11.21 -1.73
N PRO A 79 -27.97 -11.42 -1.94
CA PRO A 79 -26.95 -11.00 -0.97
C PRO A 79 -26.97 -9.49 -0.70
N VAL A 80 -27.06 -8.68 -1.76
CA VAL A 80 -27.06 -7.21 -1.68
C VAL A 80 -28.35 -6.69 -1.05
N TYR A 81 -29.49 -7.26 -1.43
CA TYR A 81 -30.79 -6.91 -0.85
C TYR A 81 -30.85 -7.22 0.64
N SER A 82 -30.45 -8.44 1.05
CA SER A 82 -30.41 -8.84 2.46
C SER A 82 -29.48 -7.95 3.29
N PHE A 83 -28.32 -7.58 2.73
CA PHE A 83 -27.40 -6.64 3.37
C PHE A 83 -28.02 -5.24 3.53
N VAL A 84 -28.52 -4.64 2.45
CA VAL A 84 -29.08 -3.27 2.47
C VAL A 84 -30.33 -3.14 3.33
N VAL A 85 -31.19 -4.17 3.40
CA VAL A 85 -32.38 -4.17 4.25
C VAL A 85 -32.04 -4.48 5.71
N GLY A 86 -30.94 -5.20 5.99
CA GLY A 86 -30.42 -5.42 7.34
C GLY A 86 -29.61 -4.24 7.92
N ILE A 87 -29.08 -3.36 7.07
CA ILE A 87 -28.34 -2.14 7.47
C ILE A 87 -29.19 -1.22 8.38
N PRO A 88 -30.46 -0.89 8.06
CA PRO A 88 -31.33 -0.12 8.93
C PRO A 88 -31.44 -0.68 10.35
N ASP A 89 -31.71 -1.97 10.55
CA ASP A 89 -31.87 -2.52 11.91
C ASP A 89 -30.55 -2.50 12.69
N PHE A 90 -29.42 -2.75 12.02
CA PHE A 90 -28.09 -2.66 12.64
C PHE A 90 -27.69 -1.21 12.99
N PHE A 91 -27.87 -0.25 12.06
CA PHE A 91 -27.43 1.15 12.25
C PHE A 91 -28.47 2.05 12.95
N LEU A 92 -29.79 1.84 12.77
CA LEU A 92 -30.85 2.55 13.50
C LEU A 92 -30.95 2.07 14.96
N GLY A 93 -30.43 0.89 15.26
CA GLY A 93 -30.17 0.45 16.64
C GLY A 93 -29.07 1.24 17.33
N ILE A 94 -28.12 1.85 16.59
CA ILE A 94 -26.97 2.57 17.17
C ILE A 94 -27.39 3.86 17.89
N PRO A 95 -28.26 4.75 17.35
CA PRO A 95 -28.78 5.88 18.10
C PRO A 95 -29.57 5.47 19.35
N GLY A 96 -30.42 4.43 19.27
CA GLY A 96 -31.14 3.91 20.43
C GLY A 96 -30.22 3.32 21.49
N PHE A 97 -29.16 2.63 21.05
CA PHE A 97 -28.08 2.12 21.89
C PHE A 97 -27.25 3.24 22.52
N LEU A 98 -26.86 4.26 21.75
CA LEU A 98 -26.11 5.42 22.25
C LEU A 98 -26.94 6.27 23.22
N VAL A 99 -28.24 6.43 22.97
CA VAL A 99 -29.19 7.07 23.89
C VAL A 99 -29.37 6.22 25.14
N ALA A 100 -29.52 4.90 25.02
CA ALA A 100 -29.58 4.01 26.18
C ALA A 100 -28.28 4.03 27.00
N VAL A 101 -27.11 4.15 26.36
CA VAL A 101 -25.81 4.33 27.03
C VAL A 101 -25.70 5.69 27.71
N TRP A 102 -26.19 6.74 27.05
CA TRP A 102 -26.20 8.11 27.57
C TRP A 102 -27.14 8.24 28.78
N ASP A 103 -28.34 7.70 28.68
CA ASP A 103 -29.37 7.74 29.74
C ASP A 103 -29.03 6.82 30.92
N ASN A 104 -28.19 5.80 30.70
CA ASN A 104 -27.68 4.90 31.74
C ASN A 104 -26.19 5.14 32.04
N LEU A 105 -25.69 6.37 31.84
CA LEU A 105 -24.34 6.74 32.21
C LEU A 105 -24.11 6.38 33.70
N PRO A 106 -23.14 5.49 33.99
CA PRO A 106 -23.04 4.89 35.30
C PRO A 106 -22.60 5.91 36.33
N THR A 107 -23.36 6.03 37.42
CA THR A 107 -23.05 6.90 38.56
C THR A 107 -22.10 6.25 39.57
N SER A 108 -21.78 4.96 39.39
CA SER A 108 -20.84 4.21 40.22
C SER A 108 -19.99 3.23 39.39
N PRO A 109 -18.80 2.83 39.86
CA PRO A 109 -17.96 1.83 39.18
C PRO A 109 -18.67 0.48 38.96
N GLU A 110 -19.53 0.06 39.88
CA GLU A 110 -20.29 -1.20 39.76
C GLU A 110 -21.37 -1.12 38.68
N ALA A 111 -22.06 0.02 38.57
CA ALA A 111 -23.02 0.26 37.49
C ALA A 111 -22.32 0.30 36.12
N ALA A 112 -21.11 0.86 36.07
CA ALA A 112 -20.30 0.89 34.85
C ALA A 112 -19.90 -0.51 34.39
N LEU A 113 -19.48 -1.37 35.33
CA LEU A 113 -19.15 -2.76 35.04
C LEU A 113 -20.35 -3.57 34.56
N ARG A 114 -21.55 -3.35 35.13
CA ARG A 114 -22.79 -4.01 34.69
C ARG A 114 -23.23 -3.55 33.30
N LEU A 115 -23.22 -2.25 33.04
CA LEU A 115 -23.54 -1.70 31.72
C LEU A 115 -22.57 -2.26 30.67
N PHE A 116 -21.27 -2.25 30.95
CA PHE A 116 -20.25 -2.81 30.08
C PHE A 116 -20.48 -4.31 29.82
N ALA A 117 -20.81 -5.09 30.84
CA ALA A 117 -21.12 -6.52 30.69
C ALA A 117 -22.37 -6.74 29.81
N SER A 118 -23.44 -5.98 30.03
CA SER A 118 -24.66 -6.09 29.20
C SER A 118 -24.42 -5.65 27.74
N MET A 119 -23.61 -4.61 27.52
CA MET A 119 -23.23 -4.17 26.18
C MET A 119 -22.36 -5.22 25.49
N SER A 120 -21.43 -5.85 26.21
CA SER A 120 -20.61 -6.93 25.69
C SER A 120 -21.45 -8.15 25.29
N GLU A 121 -22.49 -8.47 26.05
CA GLU A 121 -23.38 -9.59 25.74
C GLU A 121 -24.28 -9.28 24.54
N ALA A 122 -24.88 -8.08 24.51
CA ALA A 122 -25.67 -7.62 23.37
C ALA A 122 -24.84 -7.56 22.08
N PHE A 123 -23.58 -7.13 22.17
CA PHE A 123 -22.65 -7.15 21.04
C PHE A 123 -22.32 -8.57 20.57
N ARG A 124 -22.09 -9.53 21.49
CA ARG A 124 -21.89 -10.93 21.09
C ARG A 124 -23.12 -11.53 20.44
N GLN A 125 -24.30 -11.22 20.96
CA GLN A 125 -25.55 -11.69 20.38
C GLN A 125 -25.75 -11.13 18.97
N SER A 126 -25.42 -9.86 18.73
CA SER A 126 -25.52 -9.27 17.39
C SER A 126 -24.52 -9.86 16.41
N LEU A 127 -23.34 -10.31 16.85
CA LEU A 127 -22.36 -11.00 15.99
C LEU A 127 -22.95 -12.27 15.35
N HIS A 128 -23.70 -13.08 16.09
CA HIS A 128 -24.30 -14.32 15.57
C HIS A 128 -25.29 -14.10 14.41
N GLU A 129 -25.90 -12.90 14.33
CA GLU A 129 -26.90 -12.56 13.32
C GLU A 129 -26.27 -11.89 12.08
N VAL A 130 -24.96 -11.62 12.09
CA VAL A 130 -24.28 -10.93 11.00
C VAL A 130 -24.23 -11.81 9.75
N PRO A 131 -24.68 -11.32 8.57
CA PRO A 131 -24.47 -11.99 7.29
C PRO A 131 -23.02 -11.78 6.83
N TYR A 132 -22.08 -12.53 7.41
CA TYR A 132 -20.63 -12.28 7.29
C TYR A 132 -20.11 -12.24 5.85
N LYS A 133 -20.55 -13.18 5.01
CA LYS A 133 -20.10 -13.29 3.62
C LYS A 133 -20.56 -12.08 2.81
N GLU A 134 -21.80 -11.65 3.02
CA GLU A 134 -22.39 -10.47 2.42
C GLU A 134 -21.71 -9.18 2.87
N CYS A 135 -21.49 -9.04 4.19
CA CYS A 135 -20.77 -7.90 4.76
C CYS A 135 -19.36 -7.78 4.18
N VAL A 136 -18.59 -8.88 4.15
CA VAL A 136 -17.25 -8.88 3.59
C VAL A 136 -17.25 -8.48 2.11
N LEU A 137 -18.14 -9.05 1.30
CA LEU A 137 -18.23 -8.70 -0.12
C LEU A 137 -18.61 -7.23 -0.31
N PHE A 138 -19.57 -6.72 0.47
CA PHE A 138 -19.97 -5.33 0.41
C PHE A 138 -18.82 -4.39 0.77
N PHE A 139 -18.19 -4.58 1.94
CA PHE A 139 -17.11 -3.70 2.39
C PHE A 139 -15.90 -3.79 1.47
N SER A 140 -15.57 -4.98 0.97
CA SER A 140 -14.50 -5.17 -0.03
C SER A 140 -14.76 -4.35 -1.29
N TRP A 141 -15.97 -4.39 -1.87
CA TRP A 141 -16.32 -3.58 -3.04
C TRP A 141 -16.42 -2.09 -2.72
N ALA A 142 -16.91 -1.70 -1.53
CA ALA A 142 -16.97 -0.31 -1.10
C ALA A 142 -15.57 0.30 -0.99
N THR A 143 -14.63 -0.42 -0.36
CA THR A 143 -13.22 0.00 -0.28
C THR A 143 -12.58 0.05 -1.67
N TYR A 144 -12.81 -0.97 -2.52
CA TYR A 144 -12.31 -0.95 -3.90
C TYR A 144 -12.81 0.26 -4.69
N LEU A 145 -14.12 0.57 -4.63
CA LEU A 145 -14.71 1.70 -5.35
C LEU A 145 -14.17 3.04 -4.83
N TRP A 146 -13.95 3.15 -3.52
CA TRP A 146 -13.30 4.31 -2.91
C TRP A 146 -11.87 4.49 -3.44
N GLU A 147 -11.04 3.46 -3.38
CA GLU A 147 -9.65 3.53 -3.83
C GLU A 147 -9.55 3.76 -5.34
N ALA A 148 -10.40 3.09 -6.13
CA ALA A 148 -10.49 3.35 -7.56
C ALA A 148 -10.83 4.82 -7.84
N ASN A 149 -11.74 5.43 -7.06
CA ASN A 149 -12.06 6.86 -7.20
C ASN A 149 -10.82 7.73 -7.01
N LEU A 150 -10.02 7.44 -5.98
CA LEU A 150 -8.76 8.15 -5.75
C LEU A 150 -7.78 7.95 -6.92
N ASP A 151 -7.64 6.73 -7.41
CA ASP A 151 -6.78 6.40 -8.55
C ASP A 151 -7.16 7.18 -9.82
N VAL A 152 -8.46 7.34 -10.10
CA VAL A 152 -8.95 8.11 -11.26
C VAL A 152 -8.68 9.58 -11.11
N ARG A 153 -8.93 10.16 -9.94
CA ARG A 153 -8.58 11.54 -9.66
C ARG A 153 -7.09 11.78 -9.89
N GLN A 154 -6.25 10.86 -9.42
CA GLN A 154 -4.81 10.94 -9.64
C GLN A 154 -4.45 10.80 -11.12
N ARG A 155 -5.12 9.91 -11.83
CA ARG A 155 -4.92 9.69 -13.26
C ARG A 155 -5.27 10.94 -14.08
N ASP A 156 -6.35 11.62 -13.77
CA ASP A 156 -6.71 12.90 -14.40
C ASP A 156 -5.60 13.95 -14.22
N ARG A 157 -4.97 14.02 -13.03
CA ARG A 157 -3.82 14.91 -12.80
C ARG A 157 -2.62 14.55 -13.65
N LEU A 158 -2.41 13.27 -13.96
CA LEU A 158 -1.29 12.82 -14.79
C LEU A 158 -1.49 13.19 -16.27
N HIS A 159 -2.73 13.38 -16.74
CA HIS A 159 -3.01 13.88 -18.08
C HIS A 159 -2.71 15.38 -18.25
N GLU A 160 -2.45 16.13 -17.16
CA GLU A 160 -2.11 17.55 -17.25
C GLU A 160 -0.73 17.75 -17.85
N VAL A 161 -0.64 18.47 -18.98
CA VAL A 161 0.64 18.77 -19.66
C VAL A 161 1.33 20.04 -19.18
N ARG A 162 0.61 20.88 -18.42
CA ARG A 162 1.16 22.12 -17.86
C ARG A 162 1.76 21.85 -16.49
N ARG A 163 3.06 22.13 -16.36
CA ARG A 163 3.80 22.07 -15.09
C ARG A 163 3.24 23.08 -14.07
N PRO A 164 3.13 22.72 -12.78
CA PRO A 164 2.89 23.70 -11.72
C PRO A 164 3.94 24.81 -11.71
N LEU A 165 3.52 26.05 -11.46
CA LEU A 165 4.42 27.22 -11.40
C LEU A 165 5.54 27.06 -10.36
N ALA A 166 5.27 26.35 -9.26
CA ALA A 166 6.24 26.13 -8.19
C ALA A 166 7.47 25.32 -8.64
N ILE A 167 7.37 24.52 -9.71
CA ILE A 167 8.45 23.65 -10.19
C ILE A 167 8.93 23.99 -11.60
N SER A 168 8.27 24.95 -12.28
CA SER A 168 8.52 25.26 -13.69
C SER A 168 9.94 25.75 -13.97
N SER A 169 10.56 26.42 -12.99
CA SER A 169 11.95 26.91 -13.05
C SER A 169 13.00 25.81 -12.87
N PHE A 170 12.64 24.66 -12.31
CA PHE A 170 13.59 23.61 -11.93
C PHE A 170 13.41 22.31 -12.73
N VAL A 171 12.18 22.00 -13.14
CA VAL A 171 11.84 20.79 -13.87
C VAL A 171 11.58 21.17 -15.31
N SER A 172 12.27 20.56 -16.27
CA SER A 172 12.04 20.80 -17.70
C SER A 172 10.68 20.26 -18.18
N ARG A 173 10.16 20.80 -19.30
CA ARG A 173 8.88 20.32 -19.87
C ARG A 173 8.97 18.84 -20.22
N GLN A 174 10.11 18.44 -20.77
CA GLN A 174 10.42 17.05 -21.08
C GLN A 174 10.34 16.15 -19.84
N ALA A 175 11.05 16.49 -18.77
CA ALA A 175 11.08 15.67 -17.54
C ALA A 175 9.67 15.50 -16.94
N TYR A 176 8.87 16.56 -16.96
CA TYR A 176 7.49 16.50 -16.48
C TYR A 176 6.60 15.59 -17.33
N LEU A 177 6.66 15.71 -18.67
CA LEU A 177 5.89 14.86 -19.57
C LEU A 177 6.34 13.39 -19.51
N GLU A 178 7.64 13.14 -19.31
CA GLU A 178 8.16 11.78 -19.11
C GLU A 178 7.68 11.17 -17.79
N ALA A 179 7.67 11.96 -16.71
CA ALA A 179 7.13 11.53 -15.41
C ALA A 179 5.63 11.23 -15.49
N ASN A 180 4.86 12.08 -16.16
CA ASN A 180 3.42 11.85 -16.36
C ASN A 180 3.14 10.64 -17.24
N ALA A 181 3.88 10.45 -18.34
CA ALA A 181 3.74 9.26 -19.18
C ALA A 181 4.06 7.97 -18.42
N TYR A 182 5.09 7.99 -17.56
CA TYR A 182 5.41 6.87 -16.66
C TYR A 182 4.31 6.61 -15.64
N GLY A 183 3.82 7.68 -15.00
CA GLY A 183 2.69 7.61 -14.06
C GLY A 183 1.43 7.04 -14.71
N LEU A 184 1.11 7.43 -15.95
CA LEU A 184 -0.06 6.93 -16.69
C LEU A 184 0.05 5.43 -17.02
N ASP A 185 1.24 4.95 -17.42
CA ASP A 185 1.44 3.52 -17.66
C ASP A 185 1.33 2.70 -16.36
N LYS A 186 1.90 3.21 -15.25
CA LYS A 186 1.76 2.59 -13.92
C LYS A 186 0.31 2.55 -13.45
N SER A 187 -0.36 3.70 -13.49
CA SER A 187 -1.78 3.83 -13.16
C SER A 187 -2.65 2.87 -13.99
N SER A 188 -2.37 2.71 -15.29
CA SER A 188 -3.10 1.80 -16.16
C SER A 188 -2.95 0.34 -15.70
N LEU A 189 -1.72 -0.08 -15.38
CA LEU A 189 -1.45 -1.42 -14.88
C LEU A 189 -2.10 -1.66 -13.52
N GLU A 190 -1.98 -0.71 -12.59
CA GLU A 190 -2.52 -0.81 -11.23
C GLU A 190 -4.04 -0.91 -11.25
N LEU A 191 -4.74 -0.07 -12.02
CA LEU A 191 -6.20 -0.14 -12.15
C LEU A 191 -6.68 -1.49 -12.68
N VAL A 192 -6.03 -2.03 -13.71
CA VAL A 192 -6.36 -3.36 -14.25
C VAL A 192 -6.05 -4.46 -13.23
N LYS A 193 -4.88 -4.41 -12.58
CA LYS A 193 -4.47 -5.38 -11.56
C LYS A 193 -5.43 -5.38 -10.38
N ASN A 194 -5.83 -4.21 -9.90
CA ASN A 194 -6.73 -4.04 -8.76
C ASN A 194 -8.13 -4.56 -9.11
N LEU A 195 -8.66 -4.23 -10.29
CA LEU A 195 -9.95 -4.75 -10.75
C LEU A 195 -9.95 -6.28 -10.86
N VAL A 196 -8.91 -6.86 -11.50
CA VAL A 196 -8.78 -8.32 -11.62
C VAL A 196 -8.67 -8.96 -10.23
N SER A 197 -7.89 -8.37 -9.32
CA SER A 197 -7.74 -8.86 -7.95
C SER A 197 -9.05 -8.79 -7.15
N GLN A 198 -9.85 -7.74 -7.36
CA GLN A 198 -11.16 -7.57 -6.73
C GLN A 198 -12.17 -8.60 -7.25
N ILE A 199 -12.20 -8.84 -8.56
CA ILE A 199 -13.01 -9.89 -9.18
C ILE A 199 -12.56 -11.26 -8.65
N GLN A 200 -11.26 -11.54 -8.64
CA GLN A 200 -10.71 -12.79 -8.15
C GLN A 200 -11.09 -13.03 -6.69
N THR A 201 -10.94 -12.03 -5.82
CA THR A 201 -11.33 -12.11 -4.40
C THR A 201 -12.83 -12.38 -4.26
N SER A 202 -13.66 -11.70 -5.05
CA SER A 202 -15.11 -11.92 -5.08
C SER A 202 -15.45 -13.35 -5.49
N LEU A 203 -14.79 -13.90 -6.51
CA LEU A 203 -15.00 -15.28 -6.96
C LEU A 203 -14.53 -16.29 -5.92
N ILE A 204 -13.36 -16.07 -5.29
CA ILE A 204 -12.83 -16.92 -4.23
C ILE A 204 -13.83 -17.03 -3.07
N ILE A 205 -14.43 -15.90 -2.68
CA ILE A 205 -15.42 -15.84 -1.60
C ILE A 205 -16.75 -16.43 -2.06
N ALA A 206 -17.28 -16.01 -3.22
CA ALA A 206 -18.59 -16.43 -3.70
C ALA A 206 -18.69 -17.95 -3.91
N TYR A 207 -17.62 -18.56 -4.46
CA TYR A 207 -17.56 -19.98 -4.79
C TYR A 207 -16.86 -20.83 -3.72
N ASP A 208 -16.62 -20.30 -2.53
CA ASP A 208 -16.07 -21.05 -1.40
C ASP A 208 -14.75 -21.78 -1.75
N ALA A 209 -13.88 -21.08 -2.49
CA ALA A 209 -12.59 -21.61 -2.91
C ALA A 209 -11.62 -21.81 -1.74
N ILE A 210 -11.79 -21.04 -0.65
CA ILE A 210 -10.97 -21.18 0.58
C ILE A 210 -11.27 -22.53 1.27
N PRO A 211 -12.55 -22.90 1.56
CA PRO A 211 -12.87 -24.26 2.02
C PRO A 211 -12.37 -25.37 1.10
N TRP A 212 -12.51 -25.20 -0.21
CA TRP A 212 -12.02 -26.18 -1.17
C TRP A 212 -10.51 -26.40 -1.02
N LEU A 213 -9.72 -25.33 -1.00
CA LEU A 213 -8.26 -25.40 -0.83
C LEU A 213 -7.88 -25.97 0.54
N TRP A 214 -8.63 -25.62 1.59
CA TRP A 214 -8.47 -26.21 2.92
C TRP A 214 -8.67 -27.73 2.87
N ASN A 215 -9.76 -28.22 2.29
CA ASN A 215 -10.01 -29.67 2.22
C ASN A 215 -8.95 -30.41 1.38
N VAL A 216 -8.50 -29.81 0.27
CA VAL A 216 -7.44 -30.38 -0.59
C VAL A 216 -6.11 -30.46 0.17
N SER A 217 -5.72 -29.39 0.87
CA SER A 217 -4.48 -29.36 1.65
C SER A 217 -4.49 -30.37 2.82
N GLY A 218 -5.64 -30.56 3.47
CA GLY A 218 -5.79 -31.55 4.53
C GLY A 218 -5.69 -32.98 4.00
N SER A 219 -6.41 -33.26 2.90
CA SER A 219 -6.35 -34.58 2.24
C SER A 219 -4.94 -34.90 1.75
N LEU A 220 -4.22 -33.92 1.20
CA LEU A 220 -2.84 -34.09 0.77
C LEU A 220 -1.92 -34.43 1.95
N LEU A 221 -2.06 -33.73 3.08
CA LEU A 221 -1.28 -33.99 4.29
C LEU A 221 -1.53 -35.41 4.80
N GLU A 222 -2.80 -35.79 4.97
CA GLU A 222 -3.18 -37.10 5.50
C GLU A 222 -2.71 -38.24 4.58
N ASN A 223 -2.93 -38.13 3.26
CA ASN A 223 -2.51 -39.16 2.31
C ASN A 223 -0.99 -39.31 2.19
N THR A 224 -0.24 -38.23 2.37
CA THR A 224 1.23 -38.25 2.20
C THR A 224 1.95 -38.65 3.49
N THR A 225 1.43 -38.26 4.65
CA THR A 225 2.14 -38.38 5.94
C THR A 225 1.41 -39.23 6.99
N GLY A 226 0.11 -39.48 6.82
CA GLY A 226 -0.74 -40.10 7.84
C GLY A 226 -1.04 -39.20 9.04
N TYR A 227 -0.67 -37.91 9.00
CA TYR A 227 -0.84 -36.97 10.11
C TYR A 227 -2.07 -36.06 9.91
N SER A 228 -2.79 -35.73 10.99
CA SER A 228 -4.06 -34.98 10.94
C SER A 228 -4.13 -33.78 11.90
N GLY A 229 -2.98 -33.22 12.32
CA GLY A 229 -2.95 -32.06 13.20
C GLY A 229 -3.24 -30.72 12.50
N GLU A 230 -4.07 -29.87 13.12
CA GLU A 230 -4.51 -28.56 12.57
C GLU A 230 -3.34 -27.65 12.19
N ILE A 231 -2.28 -27.59 13.01
CA ILE A 231 -1.11 -26.76 12.71
C ILE A 231 -0.43 -27.25 11.42
N ALA A 232 -0.22 -28.55 11.27
CA ALA A 232 0.41 -29.10 10.07
C ALA A 232 -0.47 -28.86 8.83
N HIS A 233 -1.79 -29.02 8.96
CA HIS A 233 -2.75 -28.69 7.90
C HIS A 233 -2.66 -27.22 7.52
N SER A 234 -2.65 -26.32 8.51
CA SER A 234 -2.50 -24.87 8.30
C SER A 234 -1.21 -24.50 7.58
N LEU A 235 -0.10 -25.20 7.84
CA LEU A 235 1.17 -24.99 7.14
C LEU A 235 1.10 -25.45 5.66
N VAL A 236 0.51 -26.61 5.38
CA VAL A 236 0.32 -27.08 3.99
C VAL A 236 -0.61 -26.14 3.23
N PHE A 237 -1.70 -25.70 3.86
CA PHE A 237 -2.60 -24.69 3.31
C PHE A 237 -1.87 -23.38 3.02
N PHE A 238 -1.06 -22.87 3.97
CA PHE A 238 -0.28 -21.64 3.81
C PHE A 238 0.67 -21.71 2.61
N VAL A 239 1.39 -22.82 2.44
CA VAL A 239 2.29 -23.02 1.30
C VAL A 239 1.49 -23.08 -0.01
N ALA A 240 0.40 -23.84 -0.06
CA ALA A 240 -0.44 -23.94 -1.25
C ALA A 240 -1.05 -22.59 -1.65
N ALA A 241 -1.59 -21.84 -0.68
CA ALA A 241 -2.15 -20.51 -0.89
C ALA A 241 -1.08 -19.52 -1.38
N THR A 242 0.14 -19.57 -0.82
CA THR A 242 1.27 -18.74 -1.25
C THR A 242 1.66 -19.03 -2.70
N LEU A 243 1.73 -20.31 -3.08
CA LEU A 243 2.05 -20.71 -4.46
C LEU A 243 0.97 -20.26 -5.45
N ILE A 244 -0.30 -20.46 -5.12
CA ILE A 244 -1.43 -20.00 -5.95
C ILE A 244 -1.39 -18.49 -6.12
N SER A 245 -1.25 -17.74 -5.01
CA SER A 245 -1.16 -16.27 -5.03
C SER A 245 0.01 -15.79 -5.91
N THR A 246 1.16 -16.44 -5.82
CA THR A 246 2.34 -16.12 -6.63
C THR A 246 2.09 -16.35 -8.12
N VAL A 247 1.45 -17.46 -8.49
CA VAL A 247 1.11 -17.74 -9.89
C VAL A 247 0.13 -16.70 -10.44
N LEU A 248 -0.83 -16.26 -9.63
CA LEU A 248 -1.83 -15.26 -10.04
C LEU A 248 -1.24 -13.85 -10.15
N SER A 249 -0.22 -13.50 -9.34
CA SER A 249 0.45 -12.20 -9.43
C SER A 249 1.49 -12.13 -10.55
N LEU A 250 2.10 -13.27 -10.91
CA LEU A 250 3.24 -13.36 -11.83
C LEU A 250 3.03 -12.63 -13.17
N PRO A 251 1.87 -12.73 -13.87
CA PRO A 251 1.67 -12.00 -15.12
C PRO A 251 1.80 -10.48 -14.96
N PHE A 252 1.26 -9.93 -13.87
CA PHE A 252 1.33 -8.49 -13.58
C PHE A 252 2.74 -8.06 -13.19
N ASP A 253 3.44 -8.87 -12.40
CA ASP A 253 4.81 -8.58 -11.96
C ASP A 253 5.79 -8.61 -13.14
N MET A 254 5.60 -9.56 -14.07
CA MET A 254 6.34 -9.63 -15.32
C MET A 254 6.03 -8.45 -16.24
N TYR A 255 4.75 -8.07 -16.39
CA TYR A 255 4.37 -6.92 -17.20
C TYR A 255 4.92 -5.60 -16.63
N SER A 256 4.81 -5.40 -15.32
CA SER A 256 5.41 -4.27 -14.61
C SER A 256 6.91 -4.18 -14.92
N THR A 257 7.65 -5.27 -14.70
CA THR A 257 9.11 -5.26 -14.82
C THR A 257 9.60 -5.19 -16.27
N PHE A 258 9.06 -6.03 -17.16
CA PHE A 258 9.61 -6.22 -18.50
C PHE A 258 8.92 -5.40 -19.59
N VAL A 259 7.78 -4.76 -19.28
CA VAL A 259 7.08 -3.87 -20.21
C VAL A 259 7.09 -2.43 -19.68
N VAL A 260 6.49 -2.15 -18.52
CA VAL A 260 6.36 -0.78 -18.00
C VAL A 260 7.71 -0.20 -17.61
N GLU A 261 8.42 -0.83 -16.68
CA GLU A 261 9.73 -0.35 -16.23
C GLU A 261 10.77 -0.36 -17.36
N ARG A 262 10.68 -1.32 -18.30
CA ARG A 262 11.56 -1.35 -19.48
C ARG A 262 11.28 -0.20 -20.45
N LYS A 263 10.00 0.09 -20.75
CA LYS A 263 9.58 1.20 -21.62
C LYS A 263 10.15 2.54 -21.14
N HIS A 264 10.24 2.73 -19.83
CA HIS A 264 10.73 3.96 -19.22
C HIS A 264 12.21 3.98 -18.89
N GLY A 265 12.95 2.92 -19.26
CA GLY A 265 14.41 2.83 -19.12
C GLY A 265 14.90 2.36 -17.75
N PHE A 266 13.99 2.04 -16.82
CA PHE A 266 14.31 1.67 -15.44
C PHE A 266 14.79 0.24 -15.30
N ASN A 267 14.14 -0.73 -15.97
CA ASN A 267 14.46 -2.14 -15.77
C ASN A 267 15.88 -2.49 -16.27
N LYS A 268 16.72 -3.01 -15.37
CA LYS A 268 18.04 -3.59 -15.68
C LYS A 268 18.11 -5.10 -15.42
N GLN A 269 17.03 -5.70 -14.91
CA GLN A 269 16.98 -7.12 -14.59
C GLN A 269 16.87 -7.99 -15.84
N THR A 270 17.54 -9.15 -15.81
CA THR A 270 17.33 -10.24 -16.75
C THR A 270 16.21 -11.16 -16.24
N ILE A 271 15.62 -11.95 -17.14
CA ILE A 271 14.60 -12.96 -16.76
C ILE A 271 15.19 -13.97 -15.76
N GLY A 272 16.44 -14.39 -15.94
CA GLY A 272 17.10 -15.32 -15.01
C GLY A 272 17.27 -14.73 -13.61
N LEU A 273 17.62 -13.45 -13.50
CA LEU A 273 17.71 -12.76 -12.21
C LEU A 273 16.32 -12.63 -11.55
N PHE A 274 15.31 -12.24 -12.32
CA PHE A 274 13.93 -12.14 -11.85
C PHE A 274 13.40 -13.48 -11.29
N VAL A 275 13.56 -14.57 -12.05
CA VAL A 275 13.16 -15.91 -11.60
C VAL A 275 13.96 -16.36 -10.38
N SER A 276 15.26 -16.06 -10.33
CA SER A 276 16.08 -16.37 -9.16
C SER A 276 15.58 -15.64 -7.90
N ASP A 277 15.20 -14.37 -8.01
CA ASP A 277 14.70 -13.61 -6.87
C ASP A 277 13.30 -14.08 -6.45
N LEU A 278 12.44 -14.44 -7.42
CA LEU A 278 11.14 -15.05 -7.15
C LEU A 278 11.29 -16.32 -6.31
N VAL A 279 12.16 -17.24 -6.73
CA VAL A 279 12.43 -18.50 -6.02
C VAL A 279 13.03 -18.25 -4.63
N LYS A 280 14.01 -17.35 -4.51
CA LYS A 280 14.59 -16.99 -3.20
C LYS A 280 13.55 -16.41 -2.26
N THR A 281 12.68 -15.54 -2.77
CA THR A 281 11.60 -14.91 -2.00
C THR A 281 10.61 -15.96 -1.51
N LEU A 282 10.15 -16.85 -2.40
CA LEU A 282 9.28 -17.96 -2.03
C LEU A 282 9.89 -18.86 -0.94
N LEU A 283 11.16 -19.26 -1.13
CA LEU A 283 11.85 -20.09 -0.14
C LEU A 283 11.97 -19.39 1.20
N LEU A 284 12.35 -18.11 1.23
CA LEU A 284 12.43 -17.34 2.48
C LEU A 284 11.06 -17.20 3.15
N THR A 285 10.00 -16.93 2.38
CA THR A 285 8.63 -16.83 2.90
C THR A 285 8.19 -18.14 3.54
N VAL A 286 8.45 -19.29 2.91
CA VAL A 286 8.09 -20.60 3.49
C VAL A 286 8.96 -20.93 4.69
N VAL A 287 10.28 -20.81 4.57
CA VAL A 287 11.25 -21.19 5.63
C VAL A 287 11.11 -20.33 6.88
N LEU A 288 10.85 -19.03 6.74
CA LEU A 288 10.69 -18.12 7.88
C LEU A 288 9.23 -18.00 8.33
N GLY A 289 8.28 -18.00 7.38
CA GLY A 289 6.86 -17.84 7.65
C GLY A 289 6.24 -19.05 8.32
N SER A 290 6.58 -20.29 7.90
CA SER A 290 6.00 -21.49 8.48
C SER A 290 6.30 -21.68 9.98
N PRO A 291 7.55 -21.50 10.48
CA PRO A 291 7.81 -21.57 11.91
C PRO A 291 7.09 -20.49 12.72
N VAL A 292 7.04 -19.26 12.20
CA VAL A 292 6.33 -18.15 12.86
C VAL A 292 4.84 -18.44 12.92
N LEU A 293 4.23 -18.91 11.83
CA LEU A 293 2.83 -19.29 11.76
C LEU A 293 2.52 -20.46 12.71
N ALA A 294 3.35 -21.50 12.73
CA ALA A 294 3.17 -22.63 13.64
C ALA A 294 3.21 -22.19 15.11
N LEU A 295 4.17 -21.32 15.47
CA LEU A 295 4.29 -20.79 16.82
C LEU A 295 3.11 -19.88 17.18
N PHE A 296 2.65 -19.06 16.23
CA PHE A 296 1.46 -18.22 16.39
C PHE A 296 0.21 -19.05 16.69
N LEU A 297 -0.08 -20.06 15.87
CA LEU A 297 -1.23 -20.95 16.07
C LEU A 297 -1.11 -21.75 17.37
N TRP A 298 0.09 -22.22 17.70
CA TRP A 298 0.35 -22.90 18.97
C TRP A 298 0.09 -21.99 20.19
N VAL A 299 0.53 -20.73 20.14
CA VAL A 299 0.28 -19.76 21.23
C VAL A 299 -1.23 -19.56 21.41
N ILE A 300 -1.99 -19.39 20.32
CA ILE A 300 -3.44 -19.24 20.39
C ILE A 300 -4.09 -20.45 21.05
N GLY A 301 -3.76 -21.66 20.59
CA GLY A 301 -4.29 -22.90 21.16
C GLY A 301 -3.91 -23.13 22.63
N LYS A 302 -2.79 -22.57 23.11
CA LYS A 302 -2.31 -22.76 24.49
C LYS A 302 -2.79 -21.72 25.49
N THR A 303 -3.09 -20.51 25.07
CA THR A 303 -3.30 -19.37 25.98
C THR A 303 -4.77 -18.97 26.18
N GLY A 304 -5.69 -19.63 25.46
CA GLY A 304 -7.14 -19.50 25.69
C GLY A 304 -7.62 -18.07 25.51
N SER A 305 -8.48 -17.58 26.41
CA SER A 305 -9.11 -16.25 26.29
C SER A 305 -8.13 -15.06 26.35
N GLN A 306 -6.89 -15.26 26.80
CA GLN A 306 -5.87 -14.20 26.85
C GLN A 306 -4.92 -14.23 25.65
N PHE A 307 -5.19 -15.03 24.62
CA PHE A 307 -4.25 -15.23 23.53
C PHE A 307 -3.83 -13.95 22.83
N TYR A 308 -4.71 -12.96 22.72
CA TYR A 308 -4.43 -11.70 22.01
C TYR A 308 -3.20 -10.99 22.58
N LEU A 309 -2.97 -11.06 23.90
CA LEU A 309 -1.78 -10.52 24.56
C LEU A 309 -0.51 -11.28 24.18
N TYR A 310 -0.57 -12.61 24.21
CA TYR A 310 0.59 -13.46 23.94
C TYR A 310 0.94 -13.51 22.45
N ALA A 311 -0.07 -13.51 21.57
CA ALA A 311 0.09 -13.42 20.13
C ALA A 311 0.67 -12.07 19.72
N TRP A 312 0.18 -10.98 20.32
CA TRP A 312 0.76 -9.64 20.16
C TRP A 312 2.23 -9.61 20.60
N ALA A 313 2.53 -10.07 21.82
CA ALA A 313 3.89 -10.07 22.35
C ALA A 313 4.84 -10.94 21.49
N LEU A 314 4.36 -12.11 21.04
CA LEU A 314 5.09 -12.97 20.12
C LEU A 314 5.43 -12.23 18.83
N LEU A 315 4.44 -11.64 18.15
CA LEU A 315 4.68 -10.94 16.89
C LEU A 315 5.50 -9.67 17.06
N ALA A 316 5.38 -8.96 18.19
CA ALA A 316 6.25 -7.84 18.51
C ALA A 316 7.72 -8.28 18.60
N VAL A 317 8.00 -9.41 19.27
CA VAL A 317 9.35 -9.99 19.34
C VAL A 317 9.83 -10.43 17.96
N VAL A 318 9.00 -11.13 17.19
CA VAL A 318 9.33 -11.55 15.81
C VAL A 318 9.63 -10.33 14.94
N GLN A 319 8.85 -9.26 15.03
CA GLN A 319 9.06 -8.03 14.28
C GLN A 319 10.39 -7.36 14.64
N LEU A 320 10.74 -7.29 15.94
CA LEU A 320 12.05 -6.78 16.38
C LEU A 320 13.20 -7.64 15.84
N ILE A 321 13.04 -8.96 15.82
CA ILE A 321 14.01 -9.88 15.21
C ILE A 321 14.15 -9.59 13.71
N VAL A 322 13.04 -9.46 12.98
CA VAL A 322 13.05 -9.16 11.55
C VAL A 322 13.73 -7.82 11.27
N ILE A 323 13.43 -6.77 12.02
CA ILE A 323 14.09 -5.44 11.89
C ILE A 323 15.61 -5.56 12.07
N ALA A 324 16.07 -6.42 12.99
CA ALA A 324 17.50 -6.63 13.23
C ALA A 324 18.17 -7.53 12.17
N VAL A 325 17.48 -8.59 11.74
CA VAL A 325 18.00 -9.65 10.86
C VAL A 325 17.93 -9.24 9.40
N TYR A 326 16.85 -8.59 8.96
CA TYR A 326 16.55 -8.34 7.55
C TYR A 326 17.69 -7.62 6.81
N PRO A 327 18.21 -6.46 7.29
CA PRO A 327 19.27 -5.76 6.57
C PRO A 327 20.62 -6.48 6.57
N THR A 328 20.89 -7.33 7.57
CA THR A 328 22.21 -7.96 7.74
C THR A 328 22.30 -9.33 7.08
N PHE A 329 21.19 -10.08 7.03
CA PHE A 329 21.19 -11.46 6.56
C PHE A 329 20.27 -11.70 5.36
N ILE A 330 19.15 -10.99 5.26
CA ILE A 330 18.18 -11.22 4.18
C ILE A 330 18.52 -10.36 2.95
N GLN A 331 18.72 -9.05 3.12
CA GLN A 331 19.04 -8.17 1.99
C GLN A 331 20.31 -8.60 1.21
N PRO A 332 21.40 -9.06 1.86
CA PRO A 332 22.60 -9.53 1.14
C PRO A 332 22.39 -10.77 0.26
N LEU A 333 21.27 -11.49 0.39
CA LEU A 333 20.92 -12.60 -0.52
C LEU A 333 20.47 -12.10 -1.90
N PHE A 334 20.07 -10.83 -1.97
CA PHE A 334 19.53 -10.18 -3.17
C PHE A 334 20.49 -9.17 -3.78
N ASN A 335 21.17 -8.39 -2.94
CA ASN A 335 22.03 -7.27 -3.35
C ASN A 335 23.42 -7.39 -2.74
N LYS A 336 24.42 -6.84 -3.41
CA LYS A 336 25.79 -6.74 -2.93
C LYS A 336 25.95 -5.44 -2.14
N PHE A 337 26.57 -5.55 -0.97
CA PHE A 337 26.88 -4.42 -0.09
C PHE A 337 28.40 -4.30 0.04
N ASP A 338 28.98 -3.33 -0.66
CA ASP A 338 30.40 -3.03 -0.59
C ASP A 338 30.62 -1.82 0.34
N PRO A 339 31.73 -1.76 1.12
CA PRO A 339 32.07 -0.55 1.84
C PRO A 339 32.14 0.64 0.89
N LEU A 340 31.63 1.80 1.30
CA LEU A 340 31.74 3.00 0.49
C LEU A 340 33.23 3.31 0.26
N PRO A 341 33.68 3.49 -1.00
CA PRO A 341 35.08 3.77 -1.30
C PRO A 341 35.61 5.00 -0.56
N GLU A 342 36.91 5.02 -0.30
CA GLU A 342 37.58 6.21 0.22
C GLU A 342 37.45 7.37 -0.78
N GLY A 343 37.10 8.55 -0.27
CA GLY A 343 36.87 9.73 -1.10
C GLY A 343 36.11 10.83 -0.37
N GLU A 344 35.86 11.92 -1.09
CA GLU A 344 35.21 13.12 -0.56
C GLU A 344 33.85 12.83 0.08
N LEU A 345 33.00 12.04 -0.61
CA LEU A 345 31.68 11.68 -0.11
C LEU A 345 31.73 10.94 1.22
N ARG A 346 32.63 9.97 1.34
CA ARG A 346 32.81 9.20 2.58
C ARG A 346 33.23 10.10 3.73
N VAL A 347 34.25 10.92 3.51
CA VAL A 347 34.76 11.86 4.53
C VAL A 347 33.66 12.82 4.97
N ALA A 348 32.87 13.34 4.03
CA ALA A 348 31.78 14.27 4.35
C ALA A 348 30.67 13.60 5.17
N ILE A 349 30.26 12.37 4.84
CA ILE A 349 29.26 11.61 5.61
C ILE A 349 29.78 11.27 7.01
N GLU A 350 31.04 10.82 7.13
CA GLU A 350 31.65 10.51 8.42
C GLU A 350 31.79 11.77 9.31
N ALA A 351 32.15 12.91 8.72
CA ALA A 351 32.20 14.19 9.42
C ALA A 351 30.82 14.62 9.91
N LEU A 352 29.78 14.49 9.09
CA LEU A 352 28.40 14.79 9.48
C LEU A 352 27.92 13.86 10.61
N ALA A 353 28.17 12.56 10.49
CA ALA A 353 27.82 11.59 11.51
C ALA A 353 28.53 11.91 12.85
N SER A 354 29.82 12.25 12.80
CA SER A 354 30.61 12.64 13.98
C SER A 354 30.06 13.92 14.61
N ARG A 355 29.75 14.96 13.81
CA ARG A 355 29.15 16.22 14.28
C ARG A 355 27.84 16.00 15.03
N LEU A 356 27.05 15.01 14.61
CA LEU A 356 25.75 14.69 15.22
C LEU A 356 25.82 13.67 16.36
N GLY A 357 27.01 13.13 16.64
CA GLY A 357 27.18 12.03 17.60
C GLY A 357 26.47 10.74 17.15
N PHE A 358 26.27 10.57 15.85
CA PHE A 358 25.65 9.38 15.29
C PHE A 358 26.62 8.19 15.37
N PRO A 359 26.24 7.05 15.96
CA PRO A 359 27.13 5.90 16.17
C PRO A 359 27.29 5.08 14.86
N LEU A 360 27.86 5.71 13.84
CA LEU A 360 28.16 5.11 12.55
C LEU A 360 29.20 4.00 12.73
N LYS A 361 28.82 2.76 12.41
CA LYS A 361 29.75 1.63 12.39
C LYS A 361 30.21 1.26 11.00
N LYS A 362 29.32 1.33 10.01
CA LYS A 362 29.63 0.97 8.63
C LYS A 362 28.86 1.86 7.66
N LEU A 363 29.53 2.25 6.59
CA LEU A 363 28.99 3.00 5.47
C LEU A 363 29.14 2.16 4.21
N TYR A 364 28.02 1.87 3.56
CA TYR A 364 27.94 0.93 2.45
C TYR A 364 27.41 1.61 1.19
N VAL A 365 27.87 1.11 0.05
CA VAL A 365 27.21 1.26 -1.24
C VAL A 365 26.51 -0.05 -1.61
N VAL A 366 25.26 0.05 -2.08
CA VAL A 366 24.49 -1.10 -2.58
C VAL A 366 24.35 -1.03 -4.10
N ASP A 367 24.47 -2.17 -4.77
CA ASP A 367 24.36 -2.32 -6.23
C ASP A 367 22.91 -2.26 -6.75
N GLY A 368 22.18 -1.20 -6.39
CA GLY A 368 20.79 -0.99 -6.83
C GLY A 368 20.64 -1.00 -8.35
N SER A 369 21.65 -0.49 -9.07
CA SER A 369 21.73 -0.46 -10.53
C SER A 369 21.60 -1.83 -11.21
N LYS A 370 21.90 -2.93 -10.49
CA LYS A 370 21.69 -4.30 -10.98
C LYS A 370 20.22 -4.59 -11.31
N ARG A 371 19.31 -3.83 -10.70
CA ARG A 371 17.86 -4.08 -10.75
C ARG A 371 17.12 -2.96 -11.45
N SER A 372 17.38 -1.74 -11.02
CA SER A 372 16.74 -0.56 -11.58
C SER A 372 17.66 0.63 -11.53
N SER A 373 17.39 1.64 -12.35
CA SER A 373 18.04 2.94 -12.23
C SER A 373 17.41 3.84 -11.17
N HIS A 374 16.60 3.30 -10.26
CA HIS A 374 16.01 4.07 -9.16
C HIS A 374 17.05 4.37 -8.07
N SER A 375 16.92 5.55 -7.48
CA SER A 375 17.87 6.06 -6.48
C SER A 375 17.25 6.18 -5.10
N ASN A 376 18.03 5.81 -4.08
CA ASN A 376 17.64 5.88 -2.69
C ASN A 376 18.87 5.92 -1.76
N ALA A 377 18.65 6.27 -0.50
CA ALA A 377 19.58 6.09 0.61
C ALA A 377 18.76 5.79 1.87
N TYR A 378 19.32 5.04 2.81
CA TYR A 378 18.62 4.76 4.05
C TYR A 378 19.57 4.46 5.21
N VAL A 379 19.05 4.63 6.42
CA VAL A 379 19.75 4.36 7.67
C VAL A 379 19.08 3.23 8.43
N PHE A 380 19.88 2.32 8.96
CA PHE A 380 19.37 1.20 9.75
C PHE A 380 20.34 0.77 10.85
N GLY A 381 19.91 -0.21 11.64
CA GLY A 381 20.71 -0.82 12.71
C GLY A 381 20.16 -0.52 14.10
N PHE A 382 20.63 -1.29 15.09
CA PHE A 382 20.10 -1.28 16.45
C PHE A 382 21.09 -0.61 17.41
N PHE A 383 20.57 0.16 18.37
CA PHE A 383 21.34 0.90 19.39
C PHE A 383 22.59 1.59 18.84
N LYS A 384 23.78 1.16 19.29
CA LYS A 384 25.11 1.73 18.99
C LYS A 384 25.74 1.16 17.71
N SER A 385 25.03 0.33 16.96
CA SER A 385 25.51 -0.27 15.72
C SER A 385 24.66 0.18 14.56
N LYS A 386 24.82 1.44 14.15
CA LYS A 386 24.10 2.03 13.02
C LYS A 386 24.91 1.94 11.74
N ARG A 387 24.20 1.82 10.62
CA ARG A 387 24.75 1.71 9.28
C ARG A 387 24.01 2.65 8.34
N ILE A 388 24.75 3.21 7.39
CA ILE A 388 24.21 4.01 6.30
C ILE A 388 24.44 3.22 5.02
N VAL A 389 23.40 3.12 4.18
CA VAL A 389 23.49 2.56 2.83
C VAL A 389 23.10 3.62 1.82
N VAL A 390 23.96 3.81 0.82
CA VAL A 390 23.75 4.70 -0.32
C VAL A 390 23.65 3.85 -1.58
N PHE A 391 22.71 4.13 -2.46
CA PHE A 391 22.62 3.42 -3.74
C PHE A 391 23.70 3.94 -4.69
N ASP A 392 24.29 3.04 -5.48
CA ASP A 392 25.21 3.41 -6.55
C ASP A 392 24.59 4.37 -7.58
N THR A 393 23.32 4.20 -7.88
CA THR A 393 22.52 5.10 -8.73
C THR A 393 22.46 6.52 -8.15
N LEU A 394 22.26 6.67 -6.84
CA LEU A 394 22.23 7.97 -6.17
C LEU A 394 23.59 8.68 -6.25
N ILE A 395 24.68 7.93 -6.05
CA ILE A 395 26.05 8.45 -6.17
C ILE A 395 26.33 8.94 -7.59
N SER A 396 25.78 8.26 -8.60
CA SER A 396 25.97 8.64 -10.01
C SER A 396 25.17 9.88 -10.44
N GLN A 397 24.08 10.21 -9.74
CA GLN A 397 23.12 11.26 -10.14
C GLN A 397 23.23 12.55 -9.32
N CYS A 398 23.69 12.47 -8.08
CA CYS A 398 23.75 13.60 -7.15
C CYS A 398 25.19 14.00 -6.82
N THR A 399 25.39 15.28 -6.51
CA THR A 399 26.69 15.76 -6.02
C THR A 399 26.92 15.31 -4.57
N THR A 400 28.17 15.34 -4.13
CA THR A 400 28.53 15.04 -2.73
C THR A 400 27.69 15.84 -1.74
N GLU A 401 27.52 17.15 -1.96
CA GLU A 401 26.76 18.01 -1.06
C GLU A 401 25.26 17.65 -1.01
N GLU A 402 24.67 17.29 -2.15
CA GLU A 402 23.26 16.85 -2.23
C GLU A 402 23.06 15.54 -1.49
N ILE A 403 23.98 14.58 -1.64
CA ILE A 403 23.92 13.30 -0.93
C ILE A 403 24.08 13.54 0.57
N VAL A 404 25.01 14.40 0.99
CA VAL A 404 25.20 14.74 2.41
C VAL A 404 23.94 15.40 2.99
N ALA A 405 23.24 16.23 2.22
CA ALA A 405 21.97 16.82 2.62
C ALA A 405 20.84 15.78 2.78
N ILE A 406 20.76 14.81 1.87
CA ILE A 406 19.85 13.66 1.95
C ILE A 406 20.18 12.81 3.19
N ILE A 407 21.46 12.50 3.43
CA ILE A 407 21.88 11.81 4.65
C ILE A 407 21.56 12.65 5.90
N GLY A 408 21.65 13.98 5.83
CA GLY A 408 21.21 14.88 6.89
C GLY A 408 19.72 14.70 7.23
N HIS A 409 18.87 14.53 6.22
CA HIS A 409 17.45 14.20 6.38
C HIS A 409 17.27 12.81 7.04
N GLU A 410 17.97 11.77 6.55
CA GLU A 410 17.93 10.43 7.15
C GLU A 410 18.38 10.41 8.63
N LEU A 411 19.41 11.19 8.97
CA LEU A 411 19.87 11.35 10.35
C LEU A 411 18.88 12.16 11.20
N GLY A 412 18.05 12.99 10.58
CA GLY A 412 16.89 13.63 11.20
C GLY A 412 15.89 12.61 11.74
N HIS A 413 15.57 11.56 10.96
CA HIS A 413 14.70 10.47 11.42
C HIS A 413 15.26 9.76 12.64
N TRP A 414 16.58 9.53 12.66
CA TRP A 414 17.24 8.97 13.83
C TRP A 414 17.18 9.92 15.04
N LYS A 415 17.55 11.20 14.84
CA LYS A 415 17.64 12.18 15.94
C LYS A 415 16.28 12.42 16.61
N ARG A 416 15.20 12.35 15.85
CA ARG A 416 13.81 12.53 16.31
C ARG A 416 13.12 11.24 16.75
N ASN A 417 13.81 10.09 16.72
CA ASN A 417 13.25 8.78 17.06
C ASN A 417 12.01 8.40 16.22
N HIS A 418 11.95 8.81 14.95
CA HIS A 418 10.81 8.52 14.07
C HIS A 418 10.56 7.00 13.94
N ILE A 419 11.61 6.19 13.88
CA ILE A 419 11.49 4.72 13.84
C ILE A 419 10.77 4.18 15.08
N LEU A 420 11.08 4.71 16.28
CA LEU A 420 10.41 4.28 17.51
C LEU A 420 8.95 4.74 17.53
N ARG A 421 8.67 5.97 17.07
CA ARG A 421 7.31 6.52 16.95
C ARG A 421 6.44 5.66 16.03
N MET A 422 6.96 5.30 14.86
CA MET A 422 6.28 4.40 13.92
C MET A 422 6.13 2.98 14.48
N LEU A 423 7.16 2.46 15.15
CA LEU A 423 7.09 1.14 15.79
C LEU A 423 6.00 1.09 16.84
N MET A 424 5.87 2.12 17.70
CA MET A 424 4.79 2.20 18.69
C MET A 424 3.41 2.26 18.03
N ALA A 425 3.23 3.07 16.98
CA ALA A 425 1.98 3.13 16.23
C ALA A 425 1.59 1.76 15.66
N ILE A 426 2.54 1.05 15.06
CA ILE A 426 2.32 -0.30 14.52
C ILE A 426 2.04 -1.32 15.64
N GLN A 427 2.67 -1.20 16.82
CA GLN A 427 2.34 -2.06 17.96
C GLN A 427 0.92 -1.84 18.46
N ILE A 428 0.45 -0.58 18.51
CA ILE A 428 -0.92 -0.25 18.90
C ILE A 428 -1.91 -0.83 17.89
N GLN A 429 -1.67 -0.65 16.58
CA GLN A 429 -2.50 -1.23 15.53
C GLN A 429 -2.52 -2.76 15.62
N THR A 430 -1.37 -3.40 15.77
CA THR A 430 -1.27 -4.87 15.91
C THR A 430 -2.01 -5.38 17.15
N PHE A 431 -1.93 -4.65 18.27
CA PHE A 431 -2.69 -4.97 19.47
C PHE A 431 -4.20 -4.87 19.21
N ILE A 432 -4.66 -3.80 18.55
CA ILE A 432 -6.07 -3.61 18.19
C ILE A 432 -6.55 -4.77 17.31
N ILE A 433 -5.75 -5.19 16.32
CA ILE A 433 -6.04 -6.34 15.46
C ILE A 433 -6.24 -7.62 16.29
N PHE A 434 -5.31 -7.94 17.20
CA PHE A 434 -5.45 -9.17 17.98
C PHE A 434 -6.57 -9.11 19.01
N PHE A 435 -6.74 -7.95 19.66
CA PHE A 435 -7.83 -7.73 20.60
C PHE A 435 -9.19 -7.89 19.90
N THR A 436 -9.37 -7.24 18.74
CA THR A 436 -10.62 -7.36 17.98
C THR A 436 -10.79 -8.78 17.42
N PHE A 437 -9.73 -9.43 16.91
CA PHE A 437 -9.79 -10.83 16.49
C PHE A 437 -10.23 -11.77 17.62
N SER A 438 -9.87 -11.49 18.87
CA SER A 438 -10.33 -12.29 20.03
C SER A 438 -11.84 -12.29 20.22
N LEU A 439 -12.54 -11.30 19.67
CA LEU A 439 -14.00 -11.22 19.69
C LEU A 439 -14.64 -12.11 18.61
N PHE A 440 -13.95 -12.38 17.50
CA PHE A 440 -14.48 -13.11 16.34
C PHE A 440 -13.98 -14.56 16.23
N ILE A 441 -12.86 -14.91 16.88
CA ILE A 441 -12.23 -16.23 16.71
C ILE A 441 -13.16 -17.41 17.03
N GLY A 442 -14.06 -17.25 18.02
CA GLY A 442 -15.02 -18.27 18.44
C GLY A 442 -16.38 -18.19 17.72
N GLU A 443 -16.54 -17.26 16.78
CA GLU A 443 -17.83 -16.97 16.17
C GLU A 443 -18.15 -17.97 15.06
N VAL A 444 -18.87 -19.03 15.41
CA VAL A 444 -19.22 -20.14 14.51
C VAL A 444 -19.99 -19.64 13.29
N ALA A 445 -20.87 -18.64 13.43
CA ALA A 445 -21.63 -18.11 12.31
C ALA A 445 -20.71 -17.56 11.21
N MET A 446 -19.59 -16.92 11.58
CA MET A 446 -18.59 -16.45 10.62
C MET A 446 -18.04 -17.59 9.77
N TYR A 447 -17.56 -18.68 10.37
CA TYR A 447 -17.00 -19.81 9.61
C TYR A 447 -18.05 -20.47 8.71
N HIS A 448 -19.26 -20.66 9.22
CA HIS A 448 -20.36 -21.27 8.47
C HIS A 448 -20.77 -20.42 7.26
N SER A 449 -20.79 -19.09 7.38
CA SER A 449 -21.08 -18.20 6.25
C SER A 449 -20.11 -18.37 5.09
N PHE A 450 -18.88 -18.83 5.34
CA PHE A 450 -17.87 -19.12 4.32
C PHE A 450 -17.71 -20.62 4.03
N GLY A 451 -18.70 -21.45 4.36
CA GLY A 451 -18.73 -22.87 3.97
C GLY A 451 -17.85 -23.80 4.83
N PHE A 452 -17.37 -23.34 5.98
CA PHE A 452 -16.64 -24.18 6.93
C PHE A 452 -17.58 -24.81 7.96
N SER A 453 -17.42 -26.11 8.19
CA SER A 453 -18.08 -26.85 9.28
C SER A 453 -17.25 -26.95 10.56
N SER A 454 -15.99 -26.49 10.51
CA SER A 454 -15.05 -26.43 11.62
C SER A 454 -14.55 -25.00 11.78
N THR A 455 -13.83 -24.73 12.87
CA THR A 455 -13.30 -23.39 13.18
C THR A 455 -11.77 -23.36 13.21
N PRO A 456 -11.03 -23.67 12.11
CA PRO A 456 -9.58 -23.62 12.11
C PRO A 456 -9.07 -22.19 12.37
N VAL A 457 -8.11 -22.05 13.28
CA VAL A 457 -7.66 -20.73 13.77
C VAL A 457 -7.09 -19.86 12.65
N LEU A 458 -6.30 -20.45 11.74
CA LEU A 458 -5.74 -19.74 10.59
C LEU A 458 -6.85 -19.18 9.68
N ILE A 459 -7.86 -19.99 9.39
CA ILE A 459 -9.00 -19.58 8.56
C ILE A 459 -9.77 -18.46 9.26
N GLY A 460 -10.03 -18.60 10.55
CA GLY A 460 -10.69 -17.56 11.34
C GLY A 460 -9.97 -16.23 11.26
N PHE A 461 -8.63 -16.25 11.40
CA PHE A 461 -7.81 -15.04 11.26
C PHE A 461 -7.91 -14.45 9.85
N MET A 462 -7.86 -15.27 8.79
CA MET A 462 -8.00 -14.79 7.41
C MET A 462 -9.38 -14.17 7.13
N LEU A 463 -10.47 -14.81 7.58
CA LEU A 463 -11.82 -14.28 7.44
C LEU A 463 -11.99 -12.97 8.20
N PHE A 464 -11.42 -12.90 9.41
CA PHE A 464 -11.38 -11.68 10.20
C PHE A 464 -10.65 -10.53 9.49
N GLN A 465 -9.55 -10.79 8.77
CA GLN A 465 -8.85 -9.74 8.02
C GLN A 465 -9.74 -9.04 6.99
N TYR A 466 -10.68 -9.76 6.36
CA TYR A 466 -11.66 -9.14 5.47
C TYR A 466 -12.64 -8.21 6.21
N LEU A 467 -13.08 -8.60 7.42
CA LEU A 467 -13.96 -7.78 8.25
C LEU A 467 -13.24 -6.54 8.81
N TYR A 468 -11.93 -6.67 9.05
CA TYR A 468 -11.08 -5.61 9.58
C TYR A 468 -10.72 -4.54 8.54
N GLN A 469 -10.86 -4.83 7.24
CA GLN A 469 -10.45 -3.95 6.14
C GLN A 469 -10.92 -2.48 6.27
N PRO A 470 -12.18 -2.15 6.60
CA PRO A 470 -12.61 -0.75 6.75
C PRO A 470 -11.88 -0.02 7.88
N LEU A 471 -11.64 -0.70 9.01
CA LEU A 471 -10.89 -0.14 10.13
C LEU A 471 -9.41 0.04 9.74
N ASP A 472 -8.85 -0.90 8.98
CA ASP A 472 -7.48 -0.81 8.50
C ASP A 472 -7.26 0.40 7.58
N SER A 473 -8.20 0.71 6.68
CA SER A 473 -8.14 1.90 5.83
C SER A 473 -8.03 3.19 6.65
N VAL A 474 -8.81 3.31 7.74
CA VAL A 474 -8.77 4.48 8.64
C VAL A 474 -7.44 4.55 9.39
N LEU A 475 -6.99 3.43 9.96
CA LEU A 475 -5.73 3.38 10.72
C LEU A 475 -4.51 3.62 9.83
N SER A 476 -4.55 3.15 8.58
CA SER A 476 -3.53 3.41 7.56
C SER A 476 -3.47 4.89 7.21
N PHE A 477 -4.61 5.55 7.02
CA PHE A 477 -4.65 7.01 6.83
C PHE A 477 -3.99 7.76 8.00
N CYS A 478 -4.33 7.41 9.24
CA CYS A 478 -3.70 8.02 10.43
C CYS A 478 -2.18 7.79 10.47
N THR A 479 -1.74 6.59 10.11
CA THR A 479 -0.32 6.22 10.06
C THR A 479 0.43 6.97 8.95
N ASN A 480 -0.20 7.22 7.81
CA ASN A 480 0.35 8.03 6.73
C ASN A 480 0.49 9.51 7.12
N VAL A 481 -0.50 10.09 7.82
CA VAL A 481 -0.40 11.45 8.38
C VAL A 481 0.80 11.57 9.33
N LEU A 482 0.98 10.57 10.19
CA LEU A 482 2.12 10.50 11.09
C LEU A 482 3.45 10.40 10.33
N SER A 483 3.53 9.55 9.30
CA SER A 483 4.71 9.43 8.43
C SER A 483 5.04 10.76 7.75
N ARG A 484 4.07 11.43 7.14
CA ARG A 484 4.24 12.73 6.49
C ARG A 484 4.75 13.81 7.44
N THR A 485 4.29 13.80 8.69
CA THR A 485 4.78 14.71 9.73
C THR A 485 6.26 14.46 10.03
N ASN A 486 6.67 13.20 10.16
CA ASN A 486 8.07 12.82 10.38
C ASN A 486 8.98 13.29 9.23
N GLU A 487 8.50 13.25 7.98
CA GLU A 487 9.25 13.74 6.81
C GLU A 487 9.53 15.25 6.89
N PHE A 488 8.52 16.06 7.23
CA PHE A 488 8.72 17.51 7.41
C PHE A 488 9.67 17.82 8.57
N GLU A 489 9.59 17.05 9.67
CA GLU A 489 10.52 17.19 10.80
C GLU A 489 11.97 16.86 10.38
N ALA A 490 12.17 15.87 9.52
CA ALA A 490 13.48 15.48 8.99
C ALA A 490 14.03 16.50 7.97
N ASP A 491 13.19 17.03 7.09
CA ASP A 491 13.55 18.13 6.18
C ASP A 491 13.98 19.39 6.95
N ALA A 492 13.19 19.79 7.95
CA ALA A 492 13.53 20.91 8.81
C ALA A 492 14.82 20.67 9.61
N PHE A 493 15.12 19.42 9.97
CA PHE A 493 16.37 19.05 10.61
C PHE A 493 17.57 19.21 9.67
N SER A 494 17.49 18.73 8.42
CA SER A 494 18.57 18.91 7.44
C SER A 494 18.80 20.38 7.10
N LYS A 495 17.71 21.16 6.95
CA LYS A 495 17.77 22.63 6.80
C LYS A 495 18.50 23.31 7.96
N LYS A 496 18.22 22.90 9.20
CA LYS A 496 18.91 23.40 10.41
C LYS A 496 20.40 23.16 10.43
N LEU A 497 20.88 22.13 9.73
CA LEU A 497 22.31 21.82 9.63
C LEU A 497 23.04 22.69 8.60
N GLY A 498 22.31 23.51 7.83
CA GLY A 498 22.83 24.37 6.78
C GLY A 498 22.62 23.80 5.37
N TYR A 499 21.92 22.67 5.22
CA TYR A 499 21.79 21.96 3.93
C TYR A 499 20.44 22.20 3.23
N GLY A 500 19.73 23.28 3.53
CA GLY A 500 18.39 23.53 2.98
C GLY A 500 18.35 23.61 1.45
N GLU A 501 19.30 24.33 0.85
CA GLU A 501 19.42 24.49 -0.61
C GLU A 501 19.88 23.19 -1.29
N GLN A 502 20.85 22.50 -0.70
CA GLN A 502 21.37 21.22 -1.17
C GLN A 502 20.28 20.13 -1.12
N LEU A 503 19.50 20.09 -0.04
CA LEU A 503 18.39 19.15 0.10
C LEU A 503 17.32 19.44 -0.95
N ARG A 504 16.96 20.71 -1.17
CA ARG A 504 16.03 21.09 -2.24
C ARG A 504 16.51 20.60 -3.60
N SER A 505 17.78 20.85 -3.95
CA SER A 505 18.37 20.39 -5.21
C SER A 505 18.35 18.86 -5.32
N GLY A 506 18.76 18.16 -4.26
CA GLY A 506 18.78 16.69 -4.19
C GLY A 506 17.39 16.06 -4.34
N LEU A 507 16.36 16.62 -3.68
CA LEU A 507 14.98 16.14 -3.79
C LEU A 507 14.42 16.33 -5.19
N ILE A 508 14.71 17.46 -5.85
CA ILE A 508 14.30 17.70 -7.23
C ILE A 508 14.96 16.70 -8.17
N LYS A 509 16.28 16.47 -8.04
CA LYS A 509 16.99 15.49 -8.86
C LYS A 509 16.47 14.08 -8.64
N LEU A 510 16.28 13.66 -7.39
CA LEU A 510 15.67 12.36 -7.05
C LEU A 510 14.30 12.20 -7.70
N GLN A 511 13.47 13.25 -7.66
CA GLN A 511 12.13 13.21 -8.27
C GLN A 511 12.21 13.06 -9.79
N ILE A 512 13.11 13.81 -10.45
CA ILE A 512 13.30 13.75 -11.90
C ILE A 512 13.83 12.38 -12.32
N GLU A 513 14.91 11.91 -11.68
CA GLU A 513 15.57 10.64 -12.01
C GLU A 513 14.67 9.43 -11.75
N ASN A 514 13.85 9.47 -10.69
CA ASN A 514 12.85 8.43 -10.42
C ASN A 514 11.54 8.61 -11.21
N LYS A 515 11.42 9.66 -12.05
CA LYS A 515 10.19 10.04 -12.75
C LYS A 515 8.97 10.09 -11.82
N GLY A 516 9.18 10.55 -10.59
CA GLY A 516 8.15 10.61 -9.56
C GLY A 516 7.06 11.62 -9.91
N ASN A 517 5.84 11.36 -9.47
CA ASN A 517 4.70 12.25 -9.70
C ASN A 517 4.92 13.65 -9.10
N MET A 518 4.86 14.68 -9.93
CA MET A 518 5.21 16.05 -9.54
C MET A 518 4.00 16.91 -9.20
N ASN A 519 2.78 16.43 -9.46
CA ASN A 519 1.54 17.17 -9.25
C ASN A 519 0.38 16.22 -8.86
N PRO A 520 0.51 15.52 -7.72
CA PRO A 520 -0.50 14.55 -7.30
C PRO A 520 -1.85 15.21 -6.95
N ASP A 521 -2.93 14.44 -7.03
CA ASP A 521 -4.22 14.85 -6.47
C ASP A 521 -4.11 14.94 -4.94
N TYR A 522 -4.76 15.96 -4.35
CA TYR A 522 -4.63 16.23 -2.92
C TYR A 522 -5.24 15.12 -2.06
N LEU A 523 -6.36 14.52 -2.51
CA LEU A 523 -7.03 13.47 -1.74
C LEU A 523 -6.31 12.14 -1.91
N TYR A 524 -5.88 11.85 -3.14
CA TYR A 524 -5.03 10.68 -3.42
C TYR A 524 -3.75 10.69 -2.59
N SER A 525 -2.99 11.79 -2.61
CA SER A 525 -1.76 11.91 -1.83
C SER A 525 -1.99 11.91 -0.32
N ALA A 526 -3.12 12.47 0.16
CA ALA A 526 -3.47 12.41 1.57
C ALA A 526 -3.73 10.97 2.05
N TYR A 527 -4.34 10.14 1.21
CA TYR A 527 -4.66 8.76 1.55
C TYR A 527 -3.49 7.79 1.33
N HIS A 528 -2.81 7.85 0.19
CA HIS A 528 -1.82 6.84 -0.22
C HIS A 528 -0.36 7.19 0.11
N TYR A 529 0.01 8.47 0.19
CA TYR A 529 1.43 8.82 0.28
C TYR A 529 1.93 8.85 1.72
N SER A 530 2.95 8.03 2.01
CA SER A 530 3.72 8.08 3.26
C SER A 530 4.70 9.26 3.30
N HIS A 531 5.08 9.79 2.12
CA HIS A 531 5.91 10.99 1.96
C HIS A 531 5.09 12.15 1.40
N PRO A 532 5.24 13.38 1.91
CA PRO A 532 4.56 14.53 1.33
C PRO A 532 5.01 14.75 -0.13
N PRO A 533 4.10 15.21 -1.03
CA PRO A 533 4.45 15.62 -2.38
C PRO A 533 5.65 16.58 -2.43
N LEU A 534 6.46 16.48 -3.49
CA LEU A 534 7.68 17.30 -3.64
C LEU A 534 7.40 18.79 -3.40
N VAL A 535 6.35 19.34 -4.02
CA VAL A 535 5.99 20.76 -3.90
C VAL A 535 5.73 21.18 -2.45
N GLU A 536 5.08 20.33 -1.65
CA GLU A 536 4.84 20.61 -0.23
C GLU A 536 6.16 20.69 0.54
N ARG A 537 7.08 19.75 0.28
CA ARG A 537 8.41 19.72 0.91
C ARG A 537 9.26 20.94 0.52
N LEU A 538 9.23 21.32 -0.77
CA LEU A 538 9.96 22.50 -1.25
C LEU A 538 9.43 23.80 -0.62
N ASN A 539 8.12 23.92 -0.49
CA ASN A 539 7.50 25.08 0.17
C ASN A 539 7.91 25.16 1.65
N ALA A 540 7.90 24.03 2.37
CA ALA A 540 8.35 23.96 3.76
C ALA A 540 9.85 24.32 3.92
N LEU A 541 10.69 23.89 2.97
CA LEU A 541 12.10 24.24 2.96
C LEU A 541 12.35 25.72 2.65
N ASN A 542 11.47 26.38 1.91
CA ASN A 542 11.56 27.82 1.62
C ASN A 542 11.00 28.71 2.75
N ASP A 543 10.17 28.18 3.65
CA ASP A 543 9.55 28.97 4.71
C ASP A 543 10.60 29.49 5.73
N PRO A 544 10.76 30.83 5.90
CA PRO A 544 11.69 31.41 6.88
C PRO A 544 11.29 31.13 8.33
N ASN A 545 10.06 30.72 8.64
CA ASN A 545 9.64 30.29 9.98
C ASN A 545 10.02 28.84 10.30
N VAL A 546 10.33 28.05 9.26
CA VAL A 546 10.98 26.72 9.36
C VAL A 546 12.51 26.88 9.36
N ALA A 547 13.02 28.12 9.34
CA ALA A 547 14.46 28.41 9.37
C ALA A 547 15.14 27.87 10.64
N PRO A 548 16.47 27.71 10.61
CA PRO A 548 17.20 27.33 11.79
C PRO A 548 16.92 28.38 12.86
N LYS A 549 16.37 27.97 14.00
CA LYS A 549 16.63 28.73 15.23
C LYS A 549 18.14 28.61 15.44
N THR A 550 18.87 29.62 14.99
CA THR A 550 20.19 29.92 15.51
C THR A 550 19.97 30.33 16.96
N GLU A 551 20.19 29.38 17.85
CA GLU A 551 20.81 29.53 19.18
C GLU A 551 20.95 28.16 19.83
#